data_AF-A0A1C1A235-F1
#
_entry.id   AF-A0A1C1A235-F1
#
_cell.length_a   1.000
_cell.length_b   1.000
_cell.length_c   1.000
_cell.angle_alpha   90.00
_cell.angle_beta   90.00
_cell.angle_gamma   90.00
#
_symmetry.space_group_name_H-M   'P 1'
#
loop_
_entity.id
_entity.type
_entity.pdbx_description
1 polymer ?
#
loop_
_entity_poly.entity_id
_entity_poly.type
_entity_poly.pdbx_seq_one_letter_code
_entity_poly.pdbx_strand_id
1 'polypeptide(L)'
;MLILLLILCFSDALFTDVGLHLSFIEELNPFIRSLYEWHVIAYYAVKLIFPVTLMILYPYIHQKMWVHPALTLTVIVYAGVNAYHCVWLTYGLTYLAGHV
;
A
#
# COMPACT_ATOMS: atom_id res chain seq x y z
N MET A 1 14.67 -2.07 7.27
CA MET A 1 13.66 -1.01 7.04
C MET A 1 13.14 -0.99 5.61
N LEU A 2 14.01 -0.98 4.60
CA LEU A 2 13.58 -0.96 3.19
C LEU A 2 12.73 -2.17 2.78
N ILE A 3 13.13 -3.39 3.14
CA ILE A 3 12.35 -4.60 2.86
C ILE A 3 10.99 -4.55 3.55
N LEU A 4 10.95 -4.09 4.81
CA LEU A 4 9.70 -3.91 5.54
C LEU A 4 8.80 -2.87 4.84
N LEU A 5 9.36 -1.76 4.39
CA LEU A 5 8.61 -0.76 3.61
C LEU A 5 8.04 -1.38 2.33
N LEU A 6 8.85 -2.14 1.58
CA LEU A 6 8.39 -2.83 0.37
C LEU A 6 7.21 -3.78 0.67
N ILE A 7 7.32 -4.58 1.73
CA ILE A 7 6.24 -5.48 2.17
C ILE A 7 4.99 -4.66 2.53
N LEU A 8 5.13 -3.58 3.30
CA LEU A 8 3.98 -2.76 3.68
C LEU A 8 3.31 -2.08 2.48
N CYS A 9 4.07 -1.61 1.49
CA CYS A 9 3.52 -1.05 0.26
C CYS A 9 2.86 -2.13 -0.60
N PHE A 10 3.42 -3.35 -0.64
CA PHE A 10 2.80 -4.48 -1.33
C PHE A 10 1.47 -4.88 -0.66
N SER A 11 1.46 -5.01 0.66
CA SER A 11 0.25 -5.31 1.43
C SER A 11 -0.80 -4.21 1.28
N ASP A 12 -0.42 -2.93 1.27
CA ASP A 12 -1.34 -1.83 0.96
C ASP A 12 -1.99 -1.98 -0.43
N ALA A 13 -1.18 -2.29 -1.43
CA ALA A 13 -1.68 -2.52 -2.79
C ALA A 13 -2.66 -3.69 -2.84
N LEU A 14 -2.29 -4.80 -2.19
CA LEU A 14 -3.08 -6.03 -2.10
C LEU A 14 -4.40 -5.84 -1.35
N PHE A 15 -4.39 -5.19 -0.20
CA PHE A 15 -5.61 -4.97 0.57
C PHE A 15 -6.56 -4.02 -0.15
N THR A 16 -6.05 -2.98 -0.78
CA THR A 16 -6.86 -2.10 -1.61
C THR A 16 -7.47 -2.85 -2.80
N ASP A 17 -6.69 -3.71 -3.47
CA ASP A 17 -7.18 -4.56 -4.58
C ASP A 17 -8.31 -5.48 -4.13
N VAL A 18 -8.13 -6.19 -3.01
CA VAL A 18 -9.17 -7.03 -2.40
C VAL A 18 -10.40 -6.19 -2.04
N GLY A 19 -10.21 -5.00 -1.47
CA GLY A 19 -11.29 -4.10 -1.08
C GLY A 19 -12.12 -3.62 -2.26
N LEU A 20 -11.46 -3.29 -3.37
CA LEU A 20 -12.13 -2.90 -4.62
C LEU A 20 -12.87 -4.09 -5.25
N HIS A 21 -12.25 -5.26 -5.31
CA HIS A 21 -12.87 -6.47 -5.84
C HIS A 21 -14.11 -6.91 -5.06
N LEU A 22 -14.08 -6.78 -3.73
CA LEU A 22 -15.22 -7.09 -2.86
C LEU A 22 -16.20 -5.92 -2.70
N SER A 23 -15.95 -4.77 -3.36
CA SER A 23 -16.74 -3.55 -3.22
C SER A 23 -16.89 -3.05 -1.76
N PHE A 24 -15.90 -3.32 -0.92
CA PHE A 24 -15.85 -2.85 0.47
C PHE A 24 -15.42 -1.39 0.57
N ILE A 25 -14.65 -0.92 -0.42
CA ILE A 25 -14.15 0.44 -0.51
C ILE A 25 -14.24 0.93 -1.95
N GLU A 26 -14.15 2.24 -2.15
CA GLU A 26 -14.02 2.86 -3.46
C GLU A 26 -12.67 3.58 -3.57
N GLU A 27 -12.04 3.52 -4.75
CA GLU A 27 -10.80 4.25 -5.02
C GLU A 27 -11.13 5.72 -5.30
N LEU A 28 -10.78 6.58 -4.34
CA LEU A 28 -11.06 8.01 -4.40
C LEU A 28 -10.14 8.74 -5.37
N ASN A 29 -8.97 8.17 -5.70
CA ASN A 29 -8.05 8.78 -6.65
C ASN A 29 -8.45 8.40 -8.09
N PRO A 30 -8.93 9.36 -8.91
CA PRO A 30 -9.43 9.05 -10.27
C PRO A 30 -8.34 8.52 -11.21
N PHE A 31 -7.07 8.87 -10.97
CA PHE A 31 -5.95 8.34 -11.75
C PHE A 31 -5.62 6.89 -11.38
N ILE A 32 -5.60 6.58 -10.08
CA ILE A 32 -5.35 5.21 -9.63
C ILE A 32 -6.51 4.30 -10.05
N ARG A 33 -7.74 4.81 -9.96
CA ARG A 33 -8.94 4.11 -10.44
C ARG A 33 -8.85 3.78 -11.92
N SER A 34 -8.51 4.75 -12.78
CA SER A 34 -8.39 4.49 -14.22
C SER A 34 -7.25 3.51 -14.57
N LEU A 35 -6.14 3.56 -13.83
CA LEU A 35 -5.07 2.56 -13.96
C LEU A 35 -5.53 1.15 -13.56
N TYR A 36 -6.28 1.06 -12.45
CA TYR A 36 -6.81 -0.20 -11.95
C TYR A 36 -7.82 -0.82 -12.93
N GLU A 37 -8.76 -0.01 -13.44
CA GLU A 37 -9.75 -0.41 -14.46
C GLU A 37 -9.08 -0.79 -15.79
N TRP A 38 -7.93 -0.20 -16.12
CA TRP A 38 -7.15 -0.56 -17.31
C TRP A 38 -6.40 -1.89 -17.15
N HIS A 39 -5.57 -2.02 -16.11
CA HIS A 39 -4.80 -3.23 -15.85
C HIS A 39 -4.31 -3.31 -14.39
N VAL A 40 -4.72 -4.35 -13.66
CA VAL A 40 -4.33 -4.54 -12.24
C VAL A 40 -2.81 -4.51 -12.02
N ILE A 41 -2.04 -5.10 -12.93
CA ILE A 41 -0.55 -5.05 -12.86
C ILE A 41 -0.02 -3.60 -12.92
N ALA A 42 -0.62 -2.72 -13.72
CA ALA A 42 -0.20 -1.33 -13.80
C ALA A 42 -0.43 -0.60 -12.48
N TYR A 43 -1.57 -0.86 -11.83
CA TYR A 43 -1.86 -0.39 -10.48
C TYR A 43 -0.80 -0.84 -9.46
N TYR A 44 -0.45 -2.14 -9.44
CA TYR A 44 0.61 -2.65 -8.56
C TYR A 44 1.98 -2.02 -8.86
N ALA A 45 2.32 -1.87 -10.15
CA ALA A 45 3.57 -1.24 -10.56
C ALA A 45 3.68 0.19 -10.04
N VAL A 46 2.62 0.99 -10.14
CA VAL A 46 2.60 2.37 -9.63
C VAL A 46 2.76 2.40 -8.10
N LYS A 47 2.14 1.49 -7.35
CA LYS A 47 2.29 1.44 -5.90
C LYS A 47 3.68 0.97 -5.44
N LEU A 48 4.35 0.11 -6.22
CA LEU A 48 5.64 -0.47 -5.85
C LEU A 48 6.85 0.28 -6.43
N ILE A 49 6.67 1.14 -7.43
CA ILE A 49 7.81 1.83 -8.06
C ILE A 49 8.54 2.73 -7.07
N PHE A 50 7.84 3.38 -6.15
CA PHE A 50 8.44 4.26 -5.14
C PHE A 50 9.35 3.51 -4.14
N PRO A 51 8.89 2.45 -3.43
CA PRO A 51 9.78 1.71 -2.54
C PRO A 51 10.93 1.02 -3.28
N VAL A 52 10.71 0.51 -4.50
CA VAL A 52 11.78 -0.09 -5.32
C VAL A 52 12.81 0.96 -5.74
N THR A 53 12.37 2.13 -6.21
CA THR A 53 13.28 3.23 -6.56
C THR A 53 14.06 3.69 -5.34
N LEU A 54 13.42 3.81 -4.17
CA LEU A 54 14.10 4.14 -2.93
C LEU A 54 15.15 3.10 -2.56
N MET A 55 14.87 1.80 -2.74
CA MET A 55 15.86 0.73 -2.53
C MET A 55 17.09 0.88 -3.43
N ILE A 56 16.89 1.24 -4.70
CA ILE A 56 17.99 1.47 -5.65
C ILE A 56 18.80 2.72 -5.28
N LEU A 57 18.13 3.79 -4.83
CA LEU A 57 18.77 5.05 -4.47
C LEU A 57 19.43 5.04 -3.09
N TYR A 58 18.96 4.19 -2.17
CA TYR A 58 19.39 4.17 -0.78
C TYR A 58 20.92 4.09 -0.58
N PRO A 59 21.68 3.26 -1.31
CA PRO A 59 23.14 3.22 -1.20
C PRO A 59 23.81 4.58 -1.46
N TYR A 60 23.20 5.45 -2.24
CA TYR A 60 23.75 6.78 -2.58
C TYR A 60 23.32 7.87 -1.60
N ILE A 61 22.22 7.70 -0.88
CA ILE A 61 21.61 8.76 -0.06
C ILE A 61 21.65 8.48 1.46
N HIS A 62 21.91 7.23 1.88
CA HIS A 62 21.82 6.81 3.29
C HIS A 62 22.72 7.59 4.26
N GLN A 63 23.83 8.17 3.77
CA GLN A 63 24.75 8.98 4.59
C GLN A 63 24.14 10.30 5.06
N LYS A 64 23.04 10.75 4.44
CA LYS A 64 22.37 12.00 4.83
C LYS A 64 21.54 11.78 6.09
N MET A 65 21.78 12.58 7.13
CA MET A 65 21.14 12.40 8.45
C MET A 65 19.60 12.47 8.43
N TRP A 66 18.98 13.10 7.42
CA TRP A 66 17.54 13.21 7.29
C TRP A 66 16.87 12.00 6.62
N VAL A 67 17.65 11.13 5.95
CA VAL A 67 17.10 9.98 5.21
C VAL A 67 16.59 8.91 6.17
N HIS A 68 17.33 8.62 7.23
CA HIS A 68 16.91 7.65 8.26
C HIS A 68 15.59 8.01 8.96
N PRO A 69 15.41 9.21 9.54
CA PRO A 69 14.14 9.57 10.17
C PRO A 69 12.99 9.64 9.17
N ALA A 70 13.21 10.10 7.93
CA ALA A 70 12.19 10.09 6.89
C ALA A 70 11.76 8.66 6.52
N LEU A 71 12.71 7.73 6.39
CA LEU A 71 12.41 6.31 6.15
C LEU A 71 11.62 5.70 7.31
N THR A 72 12.02 5.99 8.56
CA THR A 72 11.30 5.53 9.75
C THR A 72 9.87 6.05 9.79
N LEU A 73 9.68 7.34 9.55
CA LEU A 73 8.36 7.95 9.49
C LEU A 73 7.50 7.30 8.39
N THR A 74 8.08 7.07 7.21
CA THR A 74 7.39 6.41 6.10
C THR A 74 6.94 5.00 6.48
N VAL A 75 7.79 4.21 7.13
CA VAL A 75 7.44 2.87 7.63
C VAL A 75 6.30 2.93 8.65
N ILE A 76 6.33 3.88 9.59
CA ILE A 76 5.28 4.05 10.60
C ILE A 76 3.94 4.39 9.93
N VAL A 77 3.95 5.32 8.96
CA VAL A 77 2.74 5.71 8.21
C VAL A 77 2.16 4.49 7.48
N TYR A 78 2.98 3.75 6.74
CA TYR A 78 2.52 2.57 6.00
C TYR A 78 2.06 1.44 6.92
N ALA A 79 2.67 1.28 8.11
CA ALA A 79 2.18 0.34 9.12
C ALA A 79 0.79 0.74 9.63
N GLY A 80 0.57 2.04 9.89
CA GLY A 80 -0.74 2.57 10.28
C GLY A 80 -1.81 2.36 9.20
N VAL A 81 -1.47 2.60 7.94
CA VAL A 81 -2.37 2.33 6.80
C VAL A 81 -2.71 0.83 6.72
N ASN A 82 -1.74 -0.07 6.90
CA ASN A 82 -1.99 -1.50 6.93
C ASN A 82 -2.88 -1.92 8.11
N ALA A 83 -2.71 -1.31 9.28
CA ALA A 83 -3.61 -1.56 10.41
C ALA A 83 -5.06 -1.11 10.10
N TYR A 84 -5.22 0.05 9.45
CA TYR A 84 -6.53 0.50 8.96
C TYR A 84 -7.14 -0.52 7.98
N HIS A 85 -6.33 -1.06 7.07
CA HIS A 85 -6.76 -2.14 6.16
C HIS A 85 -7.28 -3.37 6.89
N CYS A 86 -6.56 -3.85 7.90
CA CYS A 86 -7.02 -4.98 8.71
C CYS A 86 -8.38 -4.71 9.37
N VAL A 87 -8.62 -3.49 9.86
CA VAL A 87 -9.88 -3.12 10.52
C VAL A 87 -11.05 -3.20 9.54
N TRP A 88 -11.00 -2.49 8.41
CA TRP A 88 -12.14 -2.47 7.49
C TRP A 88 -12.31 -3.80 6.74
N LEU A 89 -11.22 -4.55 6.46
CA LEU A 89 -11.33 -5.91 5.91
C LEU A 89 -12.05 -6.83 6.89
N THR A 90 -11.73 -6.76 8.18
CA THR A 90 -12.42 -7.56 9.19
C THR A 90 -13.92 -7.21 9.22
N TYR A 91 -14.27 -5.92 9.24
CA TYR A 91 -15.67 -5.50 9.19
C TYR A 91 -16.39 -5.99 7.92
N GLY A 92 -15.81 -5.78 6.74
CA GLY A 92 -16.40 -6.21 5.47
C GLY A 92 -16.58 -7.73 5.37
N LEU A 93 -15.58 -8.51 5.80
CA LEU A 93 -15.66 -9.97 5.80
C LEU A 93 -16.71 -10.50 6.80
N THR A 94 -16.80 -9.91 8.00
CA THR A 94 -17.85 -10.30 8.96
C THR A 94 -19.25 -9.95 8.47
N TYR A 95 -19.40 -8.82 7.77
CA TYR A 95 -20.66 -8.43 7.14
C TYR A 95 -21.09 -9.44 6.07
N LEU A 96 -20.17 -9.84 5.17
CA LEU A 96 -20.45 -10.89 4.19
C LEU A 96 -20.83 -12.21 4.87
N ALA A 97 -20.05 -12.67 5.85
CA ALA A 97 -20.28 -13.96 6.51
C ALA A 97 -21.61 -14.02 7.28
N GLY A 98 -22.13 -12.90 7.75
CA GLY A 98 -23.43 -12.82 8.42
C GLY A 98 -24.64 -12.72 7.48
N HIS A 99 -24.44 -12.62 6.17
CA HIS A 99 -25.50 -12.47 5.15
C HIS A 99 -25.48 -13.62 4.11
N VAL A 100 -24.70 -14.68 4.37
CA VAL A 100 -24.68 -15.97 3.64
C VAL A 100 -25.47 -17.00 4.45
#